data_AF-A0A7I7MP99-F1
#
_entry.id   AF-A0A7I7MP99-F1
#
_cell.length_a   1.000
_cell.length_b   1.000
_cell.length_c   1.000
_cell.angle_alpha   90.00
_cell.angle_beta   90.00
_cell.angle_gamma   90.00
#
_symmetry.space_group_name_H-M   'P 1'
#
loop_
_entity.id
_entity.type
_entity.pdbx_description
1 polymer ?
#
loop_
_entity_poly.entity_id
_entity_poly.type
_entity_poly.pdbx_seq_one_letter_code
_entity_poly.pdbx_strand_id
1 'polypeptide(L)'
;MAALSADQIGICDHVRLEILYSAKSATDYDALADELDGLARIPVGAETFTRACQVQRELAHVAGLHHRSVKIADLVIAAAAELSGTVVWHYDEDYDRVAAITGQPTEWIVPRGTL
;
A
#
# COMPACT_ATOMS: atom_id res chain seq x y z
N MET A 1 -18.41 0.55 7.26
CA MET A 1 -17.91 -0.15 6.07
C MET A 1 -19.04 -0.89 5.41
N ALA A 2 -19.39 -0.57 4.16
CA ALA A 2 -20.16 -1.50 3.35
C ALA A 2 -19.30 -2.77 3.17
N ALA A 3 -19.91 -3.97 3.23
CA ALA A 3 -19.19 -5.20 2.95
C ALA A 3 -18.74 -5.16 1.48
N LEU A 4 -17.43 -5.18 1.24
CA LEU A 4 -16.88 -5.20 -0.12
C LEU A 4 -16.80 -6.63 -0.60
N SER A 5 -17.16 -6.85 -1.86
CA SER A 5 -16.97 -8.14 -2.52
C SER A 5 -15.52 -8.27 -3.03
N ALA A 6 -15.04 -9.50 -3.20
CA ALA A 6 -13.66 -9.79 -3.60
C ALA A 6 -13.26 -9.16 -4.95
N ASP A 7 -14.24 -8.88 -5.81
CA ASP A 7 -14.08 -8.18 -7.09
C ASP A 7 -13.78 -6.67 -6.95
N GLN A 8 -13.79 -6.15 -5.72
CA GLN A 8 -13.48 -4.76 -5.40
C GLN A 8 -12.14 -4.58 -4.68
N ILE A 9 -11.39 -5.68 -4.46
CA ILE A 9 -10.11 -5.67 -3.75
C ILE A 9 -8.98 -6.03 -4.72
N GLY A 10 -7.98 -5.14 -4.79
CA GLY A 10 -6.76 -5.37 -5.54
C GLY A 10 -5.55 -5.57 -4.64
N ILE A 11 -4.51 -6.19 -5.18
CA ILE A 11 -3.22 -6.39 -4.53
C ILE A 11 -2.06 -6.05 -5.47
N CYS A 12 -1.05 -5.36 -4.95
CA CYS A 12 0.22 -5.16 -5.65
C CYS A 12 1.26 -6.17 -5.17
N ASP A 13 2.33 -6.36 -5.95
CA ASP A 13 3.39 -7.33 -5.61
C ASP A 13 4.04 -7.07 -4.25
N HIS A 14 4.13 -5.81 -3.82
CA HIS A 14 4.75 -5.48 -2.54
C HIS A 14 3.91 -5.99 -1.36
N VAL A 15 2.61 -5.67 -1.34
CA VAL A 15 1.68 -6.17 -0.31
C VAL A 15 1.61 -7.69 -0.34
N ARG A 16 1.62 -8.31 -1.54
CA ARG A 16 1.68 -9.77 -1.66
C ARG A 16 2.91 -10.34 -0.96
N LEU A 17 4.09 -9.77 -1.19
CA LEU A 17 5.31 -10.24 -0.54
C LEU A 17 5.28 -10.07 0.98
N GLU A 18 4.70 -8.98 1.49
CA GLU A 18 4.54 -8.76 2.93
C GLU A 18 3.63 -9.82 3.58
N ILE A 19 2.50 -10.14 2.94
CA ILE A 19 1.58 -11.18 3.42
C ILE A 19 2.27 -12.55 3.37
N LEU A 20 2.90 -12.90 2.25
CA LEU A 20 3.58 -14.19 2.09
C LEU A 20 4.77 -14.36 3.04
N TYR A 21 5.46 -13.27 3.41
CA TYR A 21 6.53 -13.29 4.41
C TYR A 21 6.02 -13.72 5.80
N SER A 22 4.73 -13.50 6.10
CA SER A 22 4.13 -13.89 7.38
C SER A 22 3.82 -15.39 7.50
N ALA A 23 3.95 -16.15 6.40
CA ALA A 23 3.71 -17.59 6.38
C ALA A 23 4.61 -18.34 7.38
N LYS A 24 4.02 -19.31 8.08
CA LYS A 24 4.68 -20.08 9.15
C LYS A 24 5.26 -21.41 8.67
N SER A 25 4.99 -21.79 7.42
CA SER A 25 5.51 -22.99 6.77
C SER A 25 5.38 -22.89 5.25
N ALA A 26 5.99 -23.81 4.50
CA ALA A 26 5.83 -23.87 3.04
C ALA A 26 4.36 -24.14 2.63
N THR A 27 3.67 -25.04 3.34
CA THR A 27 2.24 -25.31 3.06
C THR A 27 1.35 -24.11 3.35
N ASP A 28 1.65 -23.35 4.40
CA ASP A 28 0.94 -22.10 4.73
C ASP A 28 1.22 -21.01 3.67
N TYR A 29 2.46 -20.93 3.19
CA TYR A 29 2.84 -20.05 2.09
C TYR A 29 2.05 -20.36 0.82
N ASP A 30 2.02 -21.63 0.40
CA ASP A 30 1.32 -22.05 -0.82
C ASP A 30 -0.19 -21.77 -0.70
N ALA A 31 -0.80 -22.05 0.47
CA ALA A 31 -2.20 -21.73 0.72
C ALA A 31 -2.49 -20.22 0.64
N LEU A 32 -1.65 -19.38 1.25
CA LEU A 32 -1.78 -17.92 1.15
C LEU A 32 -1.58 -17.44 -0.29
N ALA A 33 -0.62 -18.01 -1.02
CA ALA A 33 -0.38 -17.65 -2.41
C ALA A 33 -1.60 -17.94 -3.30
N ASP A 34 -2.22 -19.11 -3.13
CA ASP A 34 -3.44 -19.52 -3.83
C ASP A 34 -4.62 -18.59 -3.50
N GLU A 35 -4.79 -18.19 -2.23
CA GLU A 35 -5.83 -17.22 -1.84
C GLU A 35 -5.62 -15.85 -2.49
N LEU A 36 -4.38 -15.35 -2.50
CA LEU A 36 -4.03 -14.05 -3.05
C LEU A 36 -4.11 -14.01 -4.59
N ASP A 37 -4.04 -15.16 -5.27
CA ASP A 37 -4.20 -15.25 -6.73
C ASP A 37 -5.64 -14.93 -7.18
N GLY A 38 -6.61 -14.99 -6.27
CA GLY A 38 -7.99 -14.57 -6.51
C GLY A 38 -8.20 -13.05 -6.58
N LEU A 39 -7.21 -12.24 -6.18
CA LEU A 39 -7.33 -10.77 -6.13
C LEU A 39 -6.92 -10.11 -7.44
N ALA A 40 -7.54 -8.96 -7.75
CA ALA A 40 -7.15 -8.17 -8.90
C ALA A 40 -5.71 -7.65 -8.75
N ARG A 41 -4.92 -7.70 -9.81
CA ARG A 41 -3.51 -7.29 -9.79
C ARG A 41 -3.37 -5.80 -10.05
N ILE A 42 -2.79 -5.08 -9.09
CA ILE A 42 -2.38 -3.67 -9.25
C ILE A 42 -0.94 -3.65 -9.76
N PRO A 43 -0.67 -3.11 -10.96
CA PRO A 43 0.67 -3.11 -11.55
C PRO A 43 1.69 -2.33 -10.72
N VAL A 44 2.89 -2.89 -10.59
CA VAL A 44 4.07 -2.20 -10.05
C VAL A 44 5.15 -2.25 -11.12
N GLY A 45 5.60 -1.09 -11.58
CA GLY A 45 6.59 -0.97 -12.64
C GLY A 45 7.49 0.25 -12.48
N ALA A 46 8.28 0.55 -13.50
CA ALA A 46 9.22 1.68 -13.47
C ALA A 46 8.54 3.04 -13.16
N GLU A 47 7.32 3.24 -13.64
CA GLU A 47 6.52 4.44 -13.35
C GLU A 47 6.15 4.54 -11.87
N THR A 48 5.81 3.41 -11.23
CA THR A 48 5.53 3.34 -9.79
C THR A 48 6.73 3.80 -8.97
N PHE A 49 7.92 3.29 -9.27
CA PHE A 49 9.14 3.70 -8.57
C PHE A 49 9.54 5.15 -8.87
N THR A 50 9.32 5.61 -10.11
CA THR A 50 9.53 7.02 -10.48
C THR A 50 8.64 7.92 -9.65
N ARG A 51 7.35 7.58 -9.52
CA ARG A 51 6.40 8.32 -8.70
C ARG A 51 6.73 8.27 -7.21
N ALA A 52 7.10 7.11 -6.69
CA ALA A 52 7.54 6.96 -5.30
C ALA A 52 8.74 7.87 -4.97
N CYS A 53 9.74 7.97 -5.86
CA CYS A 53 10.87 8.88 -5.70
C CYS A 53 10.46 10.37 -5.72
N GLN A 54 9.45 10.74 -6.52
CA GLN A 54 8.91 12.11 -6.55
C GLN A 54 8.25 12.46 -5.21
N VAL A 55 7.36 11.59 -4.72
CA VAL A 55 6.70 11.76 -3.41
C VAL A 55 7.72 11.81 -2.28
N GLN A 56 8.73 10.93 -2.29
CA GLN A 56 9.80 10.94 -1.30
C GLN A 56 10.59 12.25 -1.31
N ARG A 57 10.87 12.80 -2.50
CA ARG A 57 11.52 14.11 -2.62
C ARG A 57 10.66 15.20 -2.01
N GLU A 58 9.37 15.22 -2.29
CA GLU A 58 8.43 16.20 -1.73
C GLU A 58 8.38 16.09 -0.19
N LEU A 59 8.28 14.87 0.35
CA LEU A 59 8.38 14.60 1.79
C LEU A 59 9.72 15.06 2.42
N ALA A 60 10.81 15.07 1.64
CA ALA A 60 12.11 15.55 2.13
C ALA A 60 12.15 17.07 2.28
N HIS A 61 11.29 17.79 1.55
CA HIS A 61 11.17 19.24 1.62
C HIS A 61 10.10 19.71 2.62
N VAL A 62 9.29 18.82 3.19
CA VAL A 62 8.44 19.14 4.34
C VAL A 62 9.30 19.34 5.58
N ALA A 63 8.97 20.34 6.40
CA ALA A 63 9.61 20.57 7.69
C ALA A 63 9.65 19.28 8.51
N GLY A 64 10.79 18.96 9.13
CA GLY A 64 10.95 17.74 9.93
C GLY A 64 11.50 16.51 9.20
N LEU A 65 11.88 16.62 7.91
CA LEU A 65 12.51 15.53 7.14
C LEU A 65 11.64 14.25 7.09
N HIS A 66 10.33 14.40 6.85
CA HIS A 66 9.37 13.29 6.83
C HIS A 66 9.65 12.19 5.81
N HIS A 67 10.52 12.42 4.82
CA HIS A 67 11.01 11.34 3.93
C HIS A 67 11.66 10.16 4.67
N ARG A 68 12.09 10.35 5.93
CA ARG A 68 12.64 9.28 6.78
C ARG A 68 11.61 8.64 7.70
N SER A 69 10.42 9.22 7.84
CA SER A 69 9.34 8.64 8.65
C SER A 69 8.49 7.67 7.86
N VAL A 70 8.35 7.88 6.55
CA VAL A 70 7.57 6.99 5.66
C VAL A 70 8.43 5.83 5.16
N LYS A 71 7.93 4.60 5.28
CA LYS A 71 8.63 3.41 4.77
C LYS A 71 8.72 3.43 3.24
N ILE A 72 9.81 2.88 2.70
CA ILE A 72 10.00 2.76 1.24
C ILE A 72 8.90 1.88 0.62
N ALA A 73 8.50 0.81 1.31
CA ALA A 73 7.37 -0.05 0.95
C ALA A 73 6.09 0.75 0.71
N ASP A 74 5.70 1.57 1.70
CA ASP A 74 4.47 2.36 1.67
C ASP A 74 4.46 3.38 0.53
N LEU A 75 5.62 3.96 0.19
CA LEU A 75 5.74 4.85 -0.98
C LEU A 75 5.43 4.13 -2.30
N VAL A 76 5.91 2.88 -2.46
CA VAL A 76 5.67 2.09 -3.67
C VAL A 76 4.21 1.64 -3.74
N ILE A 77 3.64 1.22 -2.61
CA ILE A 77 2.23 0.81 -2.52
C ILE A 77 1.31 1.99 -2.84
N ALA A 78 1.55 3.15 -2.20
CA ALA A 78 0.76 4.36 -2.44
C ALA A 78 0.87 4.83 -3.89
N ALA A 79 2.07 4.83 -4.48
CA ALA A 79 2.25 5.18 -5.89
C ALA A 79 1.52 4.21 -6.84
N ALA A 80 1.50 2.91 -6.54
CA ALA A 80 0.79 1.93 -7.36
C ALA A 80 -0.72 2.19 -7.34
N ALA A 81 -1.26 2.50 -6.16
CA ALA A 81 -2.66 2.82 -5.98
C ALA A 81 -3.05 4.15 -6.64
N GLU A 82 -2.22 5.19 -6.51
CA GLU A 82 -2.42 6.49 -7.16
C GLU A 82 -2.49 6.34 -8.67
N LEU A 83 -1.52 5.65 -9.28
CA LEU A 83 -1.45 5.46 -10.73
C LEU A 83 -2.60 4.58 -11.28
N SER A 84 -3.13 3.69 -10.45
CA SER A 84 -4.24 2.79 -10.82
C SER A 84 -5.61 3.37 -10.48
N GLY A 85 -5.69 4.56 -9.87
CA GLY A 85 -6.94 5.19 -9.47
C GLY A 85 -7.70 4.44 -8.37
N THR A 86 -6.98 3.69 -7.51
CA THR A 86 -7.55 2.89 -6.42
C THR A 86 -7.35 3.54 -5.05
N VAL A 87 -8.24 3.24 -4.11
CA VAL A 87 -8.10 3.66 -2.71
C VAL A 87 -7.08 2.77 -2.01
N VAL A 88 -6.19 3.36 -1.20
CA VAL A 88 -5.37 2.57 -0.27
C VAL A 88 -6.13 2.36 1.03
N TRP A 89 -6.35 1.10 1.40
CA TRP A 89 -6.83 0.74 2.72
C TRP A 89 -5.69 0.38 3.65
N HIS A 90 -5.64 1.03 4.81
CA HIS A 90 -4.49 0.92 5.70
C HIS A 90 -4.86 0.98 7.17
N TYR A 91 -3.88 0.63 7.99
CA TYR A 91 -3.86 0.95 9.42
C TYR A 91 -2.46 1.46 9.79
N ASP A 92 -1.91 2.33 8.95
CA ASP A 92 -0.61 2.96 9.14
C ASP A 92 -0.71 4.45 8.80
N GLU A 93 -0.26 5.32 9.71
CA GLU A 93 -0.31 6.78 9.54
C GLU A 93 0.64 7.30 8.44
N ASP A 94 1.57 6.47 7.96
CA ASP A 94 2.41 6.83 6.83
C ASP A 94 1.59 7.12 5.56
N TYR A 95 0.46 6.45 5.37
CA TYR A 95 -0.43 6.75 4.24
C TYR A 95 -1.15 8.10 4.36
N ASP A 96 -1.42 8.58 5.59
CA ASP A 96 -1.92 9.95 5.78
C ASP A 96 -0.87 10.99 5.34
N ARG A 97 0.41 10.72 5.65
CA ARG A 97 1.53 11.59 5.26
C ARG A 97 1.72 11.62 3.75
N VAL A 98 1.61 10.46 3.09
CA VAL A 98 1.68 10.37 1.64
C VAL A 98 0.48 11.07 1.00
N ALA A 99 -0.74 10.84 1.50
CA ALA A 99 -1.94 11.48 0.98
C ALA A 99 -1.93 13.01 1.15
N ALA A 100 -1.27 13.54 2.19
CA ALA A 100 -1.08 14.98 2.35
C ALA A 100 -0.22 15.61 1.23
N ILE A 101 0.62 14.81 0.55
CA ILE A 101 1.41 15.23 -0.61
C ILE A 101 0.64 15.00 -1.92
N THR A 102 0.07 13.80 -2.09
CA THR A 102 -0.49 13.37 -3.38
C THR A 102 -1.96 13.74 -3.57
N GLY A 103 -2.70 13.95 -2.49
CA GLY A 103 -4.16 14.08 -2.49
C GLY A 103 -4.89 12.78 -2.86
N GLN A 104 -4.18 11.65 -2.94
CA GLN A 104 -4.77 10.37 -3.31
C GLN A 104 -5.76 9.87 -2.23
N PRO A 105 -6.79 9.11 -2.61
CA PRO A 105 -7.73 8.56 -1.65
C PRO A 105 -7.08 7.46 -0.80
N THR A 106 -7.23 7.58 0.51
CA THR A 106 -6.86 6.56 1.49
C THR A 106 -8.00 6.39 2.51
N GLU A 107 -8.10 5.20 3.10
CA GLU A 107 -9.11 4.91 4.12
C GLU A 107 -8.52 4.00 5.21
N TRP A 108 -8.78 4.38 6.45
CA TRP A 108 -8.46 3.56 7.62
C TRP A 108 -9.43 2.38 7.70
N ILE A 109 -8.92 1.14 7.73
CA ILE A 109 -9.78 -0.07 7.79
C ILE A 109 -10.68 -0.11 9.03
N VAL A 110 -10.22 0.49 10.12
CA VAL A 110 -10.97 0.79 11.35
C VAL A 110 -10.44 2.10 11.94
N PRO A 111 -11.18 2.78 12.84
CA PRO A 111 -10.72 4.04 13.40
C PRO A 111 -9.33 3.92 14.03
N ARG A 112 -8.49 4.94 13.81
CA ARG A 112 -7.14 5.02 14.37
C ARG A 112 -7.15 4.80 15.90
N GLY A 113 -6.26 3.96 16.39
CA GLY A 113 -6.09 3.67 17.83
C GLY A 113 -7.05 2.59 18.38
N THR A 114 -7.67 1.79 17.52
CA THR A 114 -8.61 0.71 17.93
C THR A 114 -8.10 -0.72 17.71
N LEU A 115 -7.03 -0.91 16.93
CA LEU A 115 -6.19 -2.11 16.89
C LEU A 115 -4.90 -1.90 17.69
#